data_AF-A0A7J9WGA5-F1
#
_entry.id   AF-A0A7J9WGA5-F1
#
_cell.length_a   1.000
_cell.length_b   1.000
_cell.length_c   1.000
_cell.angle_alpha   90.00
_cell.angle_beta   90.00
_cell.angle_gamma   90.00
#
_symmetry.space_group_name_H-M   'P 1'
#
loop_
_entity.id
_entity.type
_entity.pdbx_description
1 polymer ?
#
loop_
_entity_poly.entity_id
_entity_poly.type
_entity_poly.pdbx_seq_one_letter_code
_entity_poly.pdbx_strand_id
1 'polypeptide(L)'
;MSGPPRWQLALVLGIGIGLLVLVWGAAGNVLRPRDATPAGDEVGQTAQDAEDASAPADDGRRQKGAQAGTAVDVTRLARQVAQLRELPLKRRLNTRVSSATALGDKVSELAFSETDPKEVRQTQRLLVALRLAPPETDLLEVSEKLYREQILGLYVPKERTLYVRQGDRDSPLQRMTTVHEITHALQDQSFNLVRLQRHIEDDSEAAAALLALVEGDAVLTQQLWGTRHLTGEELRRAMTEAAGSDEALSDAPEYLRASLFFPYQEGSQFVAELFRAGGFQAINDAFADPPTTTEQIMHPQRYIERDEPVAIRVGAEPGARWRPDASHPFGEFDLQQMFGAVGPDTADTAAEGWGGGEIRSWRRGTRVTVAAALAFDSSNDAAEACDAVRRWYIEVADARQSGPGVYVGDVDHMAVSCTDREVRFGLAPTAAGARTASSG
;
A
#
# COMPACT_ATOMS: atom_id res chain seq x y z
N MET A 1 4.39 -2.48 13.34
CA MET A 1 4.65 -2.24 11.91
C MET A 1 3.71 -1.13 11.57
N SER A 2 4.13 -0.22 10.71
CA SER A 2 3.40 0.99 10.45
C SER A 2 3.65 1.33 9.00
N GLY A 3 2.86 0.66 8.15
CA GLY A 3 3.06 0.63 6.71
C GLY A 3 4.13 -0.37 6.22
N PRO A 4 4.56 -0.20 4.95
CA PRO A 4 5.30 -1.19 4.20
C PRO A 4 6.72 -1.41 4.81
N PRO A 5 7.18 -2.66 5.02
CA PRO A 5 8.49 -2.93 5.64
C PRO A 5 9.67 -2.20 4.94
N ARG A 6 10.80 -1.99 5.64
CA ARG A 6 11.92 -1.13 5.16
C ARG A 6 12.41 -1.45 3.73
N TRP A 7 12.35 -2.71 3.30
CA TRP A 7 12.69 -3.12 1.93
C TRP A 7 11.69 -2.62 0.87
N GLN A 8 10.44 -2.46 1.25
CA GLN A 8 9.41 -1.82 0.43
C GLN A 8 9.63 -0.30 0.36
N LEU A 9 10.26 0.32 1.37
CA LEU A 9 10.71 1.73 1.27
C LEU A 9 11.83 1.90 0.25
N ALA A 10 12.66 0.88 0.03
CA ALA A 10 13.65 0.91 -1.03
C ALA A 10 13.03 0.90 -2.45
N LEU A 11 11.70 0.72 -2.58
CA LEU A 11 10.96 0.96 -3.83
C LEU A 11 10.64 2.43 -4.08
N VAL A 12 10.77 3.32 -3.08
CA VAL A 12 10.88 4.76 -3.36
C VAL A 12 12.13 5.07 -4.22
N LEU A 13 13.13 4.18 -4.23
CA LEU A 13 14.33 4.27 -5.09
C LEU A 13 14.18 3.56 -6.44
N GLY A 14 13.09 2.82 -6.62
CA GLY A 14 12.69 2.15 -7.85
C GLY A 14 11.19 2.25 -7.95
N ILE A 15 10.72 3.47 -8.18
CA ILE A 15 9.30 3.77 -8.18
C ILE A 15 8.73 3.16 -9.44
N GLY A 16 7.77 2.25 -9.30
CA GLY A 16 7.35 1.46 -10.44
C GLY A 16 5.97 0.89 -10.22
N ILE A 17 5.13 1.03 -11.25
CA ILE A 17 3.73 0.63 -11.16
C ILE A 17 3.61 -0.89 -11.10
N GLY A 18 2.94 -1.34 -10.04
CA GLY A 18 2.38 -2.67 -9.93
C GLY A 18 1.07 -2.86 -10.69
N LEU A 19 0.07 -2.03 -10.40
CA LEU A 19 -1.32 -2.36 -10.73
C LEU A 19 -2.14 -1.13 -11.10
N LEU A 20 -2.66 -1.13 -12.33
CA LEU A 20 -3.57 -0.13 -12.90
C LEU A 20 -5.06 -0.41 -12.63
N VAL A 21 -5.38 -1.50 -11.92
CA VAL A 21 -6.71 -2.15 -11.99
C VAL A 21 -7.79 -1.51 -11.13
N LEU A 22 -7.46 -0.90 -9.98
CA LEU A 22 -8.49 -0.67 -8.96
C LEU A 22 -8.82 0.80 -8.64
N VAL A 23 -8.06 1.77 -9.15
CA VAL A 23 -8.25 3.17 -8.70
C VAL A 23 -9.34 3.92 -9.50
N TRP A 24 -9.78 3.41 -10.66
CA TRP A 24 -10.87 4.05 -11.41
C TRP A 24 -12.23 3.98 -10.71
N GLY A 25 -12.48 2.94 -9.89
CA GLY A 25 -13.74 2.78 -9.15
C GLY A 25 -13.89 3.76 -7.98
N ALA A 26 -12.81 4.05 -7.25
CA ALA A 26 -12.83 4.97 -6.11
C ALA A 26 -12.82 6.45 -6.54
N ALA A 27 -12.09 6.81 -7.60
CA ALA A 27 -12.03 8.19 -8.10
C ALA A 27 -13.17 8.55 -9.08
N GLY A 28 -13.86 7.57 -9.67
CA GLY A 28 -14.96 7.80 -10.63
C GLY A 28 -16.15 8.58 -10.03
N ASN A 29 -16.37 8.46 -8.72
CA ASN A 29 -17.37 9.26 -8.01
C ASN A 29 -16.86 10.65 -7.57
N VAL A 30 -15.54 10.83 -7.50
CA VAL A 30 -14.89 12.07 -7.04
C VAL A 30 -14.81 13.14 -8.13
N LEU A 31 -14.79 12.74 -9.41
CA LEU A 31 -14.72 13.65 -10.57
C LEU A 31 -16.09 14.13 -11.08
N ARG A 32 -17.20 13.75 -10.42
CA ARG A 32 -18.52 14.31 -10.75
C ARG A 32 -18.71 15.66 -10.04
N PRO A 33 -18.99 16.76 -10.76
CA PRO A 33 -19.52 17.94 -10.10
C PRO A 33 -20.82 17.56 -9.37
N ARG A 34 -20.95 17.98 -8.10
CA ARG A 34 -22.22 17.97 -7.38
C ARG A 34 -23.18 18.85 -8.17
N ASP A 35 -24.01 18.23 -9.01
CA ASP A 35 -25.35 18.65 -9.43
C ASP A 35 -25.71 18.03 -10.78
N ALA A 36 -26.29 16.83 -10.77
CA ALA A 36 -27.21 16.36 -11.80
C ALA A 36 -28.09 15.23 -11.25
N THR A 37 -29.35 15.55 -11.03
CA THR A 37 -30.43 14.61 -10.67
C THR A 37 -30.63 13.58 -11.78
N PRO A 38 -30.77 12.27 -11.51
CA PRO A 38 -31.04 11.29 -12.57
C PRO A 38 -32.55 11.20 -12.85
N ALA A 39 -32.94 11.41 -14.11
CA ALA A 39 -34.19 10.93 -14.66
C ALA A 39 -33.98 9.52 -15.24
N GLY A 40 -34.96 8.64 -15.01
CA GLY A 40 -34.94 7.22 -15.36
C GLY A 40 -34.93 6.92 -16.87
N ASP A 41 -34.60 5.68 -17.23
CA ASP A 41 -35.61 4.66 -17.49
C ASP A 41 -34.96 3.30 -17.81
N GLU A 42 -35.69 2.25 -17.44
CA GLU A 42 -35.45 0.82 -17.65
C GLU A 42 -35.53 0.42 -19.13
N VAL A 43 -34.70 -0.54 -19.56
CA VAL A 43 -35.01 -1.72 -20.43
C VAL A 43 -33.77 -2.63 -20.30
N GLY A 44 -33.78 -3.95 -20.09
CA GLY A 44 -34.75 -5.02 -20.23
C GLY A 44 -33.94 -6.25 -20.68
N GLN A 45 -34.02 -7.34 -19.91
CA GLN A 45 -33.33 -8.61 -20.14
C GLN A 45 -33.80 -9.30 -21.41
N THR A 46 -32.91 -10.04 -22.09
CA THR A 46 -33.17 -11.42 -22.56
C THR A 46 -31.86 -12.14 -22.86
N ALA A 47 -31.71 -13.31 -22.25
CA ALA A 47 -30.75 -14.35 -22.62
C ALA A 47 -31.31 -15.20 -23.77
N GLN A 48 -30.44 -15.83 -24.57
CA GLN A 48 -30.64 -17.19 -25.09
C GLN A 48 -29.39 -17.75 -25.77
N ASP A 49 -29.15 -19.03 -25.46
CA ASP A 49 -28.07 -19.91 -25.87
C ASP A 49 -28.13 -20.36 -27.34
N ALA A 50 -27.00 -20.78 -27.93
CA ALA A 50 -26.92 -21.93 -28.83
C ALA A 50 -25.48 -22.38 -29.10
N GLU A 51 -25.35 -23.70 -29.17
CA GLU A 51 -24.18 -24.56 -29.23
C GLU A 51 -23.52 -24.73 -30.62
N ASP A 52 -22.22 -25.02 -30.57
CA ASP A 52 -21.44 -26.08 -31.26
C ASP A 52 -20.99 -26.01 -32.75
N ALA A 53 -19.73 -26.46 -32.89
CA ALA A 53 -19.01 -27.06 -34.01
C ALA A 53 -18.80 -26.31 -35.35
N SER A 54 -17.54 -25.96 -35.63
CA SER A 54 -16.72 -26.70 -36.64
C SER A 54 -15.37 -26.00 -36.92
N ALA A 55 -14.30 -26.79 -36.93
CA ALA A 55 -13.04 -26.46 -37.59
C ALA A 55 -13.14 -26.72 -39.10
N PRO A 56 -12.30 -26.08 -39.93
CA PRO A 56 -11.23 -26.86 -40.52
C PRO A 56 -9.87 -26.15 -40.58
N ALA A 57 -8.85 -26.99 -40.79
CA ALA A 57 -7.44 -26.67 -40.83
C ALA A 57 -6.97 -25.97 -42.12
N ASP A 58 -5.90 -25.20 -41.92
CA ASP A 58 -4.70 -25.03 -42.77
C ASP A 58 -4.87 -24.60 -44.25
N ASP A 59 -4.60 -23.31 -44.51
CA ASP A 59 -3.98 -22.89 -45.77
C ASP A 59 -2.76 -22.02 -45.47
N GLY A 60 -1.59 -22.57 -45.80
CA GLY A 60 -0.30 -21.94 -45.65
C GLY A 60 -0.14 -20.73 -46.55
N ARG A 61 -0.24 -19.53 -45.98
CA ARG A 61 0.44 -18.34 -46.51
C ARG A 61 1.33 -17.72 -45.46
N ARG A 62 2.64 -17.90 -45.68
CA ARG A 62 3.71 -17.05 -45.13
C ARG A 62 3.40 -15.58 -45.41
N GLN A 63 2.79 -14.87 -44.45
CA GLN A 63 2.88 -13.42 -44.38
C GLN A 63 4.18 -13.06 -43.69
N LYS A 64 5.25 -12.92 -44.49
CA LYS A 64 6.39 -12.08 -44.12
C LYS A 64 5.89 -10.64 -44.03
N GLY A 65 6.07 -10.03 -42.85
CA GLY A 65 5.96 -8.58 -42.67
C GLY A 65 4.85 -8.14 -41.72
N ALA A 66 4.85 -8.61 -40.47
CA ALA A 66 4.15 -7.89 -39.41
C ALA A 66 4.79 -6.50 -39.26
N GLN A 67 4.02 -5.48 -39.62
CA GLN A 67 4.41 -4.07 -39.56
C GLN A 67 5.01 -3.73 -38.20
N ALA A 68 6.15 -3.04 -38.22
CA ALA A 68 6.83 -2.62 -37.01
C ALA A 68 6.08 -1.45 -36.35
N GLY A 69 5.19 -1.72 -35.39
CA GLY A 69 4.62 -0.66 -34.55
C GLY A 69 5.71 0.09 -33.77
N THR A 70 5.49 1.38 -33.63
CA THR A 70 6.43 2.35 -33.08
C THR A 70 6.51 2.26 -31.56
N ALA A 71 7.70 2.46 -30.98
CA ALA A 71 7.89 2.59 -29.54
C ALA A 71 7.15 3.82 -28.98
N VAL A 72 6.78 3.79 -27.69
CA VAL A 72 6.14 4.92 -26.99
C VAL A 72 7.02 6.17 -27.10
N ASP A 73 6.43 7.28 -27.54
CA ASP A 73 7.13 8.58 -27.63
C ASP A 73 7.21 9.26 -26.25
N VAL A 74 8.20 8.84 -25.45
CA VAL A 74 8.48 9.39 -24.11
C VAL A 74 8.72 10.90 -24.15
N THR A 75 9.30 11.44 -25.23
CA THR A 75 9.59 12.89 -25.31
C THR A 75 8.30 13.70 -25.48
N ARG A 76 7.35 13.21 -26.28
CA ARG A 76 6.02 13.79 -26.38
C ARG A 76 5.26 13.68 -25.07
N LEU A 77 5.22 12.49 -24.46
CA LEU A 77 4.54 12.28 -23.18
C LEU A 77 5.12 13.17 -22.09
N ALA A 78 6.45 13.29 -21.99
CA ALA A 78 7.09 14.13 -20.98
C ALA A 78 6.67 15.60 -21.05
N ARG A 79 6.47 16.13 -22.26
CA ARG A 79 5.94 17.50 -22.45
C ARG A 79 4.47 17.60 -22.03
N GLN A 80 3.66 16.60 -22.35
CA GLN A 80 2.25 16.56 -21.94
C GLN A 80 2.11 16.48 -20.42
N VAL A 81 2.87 15.60 -19.76
CA VAL A 81 2.85 15.46 -18.31
C VAL A 81 3.36 16.71 -17.62
N ALA A 82 4.48 17.31 -18.09
CA ALA A 82 4.99 18.55 -17.52
C ALA A 82 3.97 19.71 -17.62
N GLN A 83 3.24 19.80 -18.72
CA GLN A 83 2.18 20.78 -18.89
C GLN A 83 0.96 20.46 -18.01
N LEU A 84 0.53 19.20 -17.97
CA LEU A 84 -0.65 18.77 -17.22
C LEU A 84 -0.45 18.93 -15.71
N ARG A 85 0.69 18.46 -15.19
CA ARG A 85 1.03 18.40 -13.77
C ARG A 85 1.62 19.71 -13.22
N GLU A 86 1.85 20.68 -14.09
CA GLU A 86 2.44 21.99 -13.76
C GLU A 86 3.83 21.89 -13.10
N LEU A 87 4.56 20.81 -13.39
CA LEU A 87 5.95 20.61 -12.95
C LEU A 87 6.92 20.73 -14.13
N PRO A 88 8.02 21.50 -13.98
CA PRO A 88 8.94 21.72 -15.07
C PRO A 88 9.79 20.48 -15.35
N LEU A 89 9.95 20.14 -16.63
CA LEU A 89 10.98 19.22 -17.09
C LEU A 89 12.35 19.93 -17.09
N LYS A 90 13.03 19.94 -15.94
CA LYS A 90 14.32 20.64 -15.74
C LYS A 90 15.48 19.98 -16.49
N ARG A 91 15.41 18.67 -16.71
CA ARG A 91 16.43 17.85 -17.36
C ARG A 91 15.76 16.84 -18.29
N ARG A 92 16.45 16.47 -19.38
CA ARG A 92 15.98 15.40 -20.28
C ARG A 92 15.90 14.07 -19.52
N LEU A 93 14.89 13.27 -19.85
CA LEU A 93 14.72 11.94 -19.29
C LEU A 93 15.65 10.95 -19.99
N ASN A 94 16.40 10.18 -19.21
CA ASN A 94 17.10 9.01 -19.74
C ASN A 94 16.13 7.83 -19.75
N THR A 95 16.08 7.10 -20.86
CA THR A 95 15.17 5.95 -21.02
C THR A 95 15.94 4.69 -21.36
N ARG A 96 15.57 3.57 -20.76
CA ARG A 96 16.11 2.25 -21.10
C ARG A 96 14.96 1.28 -21.35
N VAL A 97 15.03 0.53 -22.44
CA VAL A 97 14.06 -0.54 -22.69
C VAL A 97 14.56 -1.81 -21.98
N SER A 98 13.69 -2.47 -21.21
CA SER A 98 14.01 -3.66 -20.43
C SER A 98 12.94 -4.74 -20.59
N SER A 99 13.34 -6.02 -20.63
CA SER A 99 12.37 -7.13 -20.55
C SER A 99 11.64 -7.13 -19.21
N ALA A 100 10.49 -7.80 -19.14
CA ALA A 100 9.74 -7.94 -17.88
C ALA A 100 10.60 -8.60 -16.78
N THR A 101 11.34 -9.65 -17.13
CA THR A 101 12.28 -10.32 -16.21
C THR A 101 13.37 -9.37 -15.71
N ALA A 102 13.99 -8.59 -16.60
CA ALA A 102 15.04 -7.66 -16.19
C ALA A 102 14.51 -6.50 -15.32
N LEU A 103 13.27 -6.07 -15.53
CA LEU A 103 12.59 -5.12 -14.65
C LEU A 103 12.34 -5.73 -13.27
N GLY A 104 11.78 -6.95 -13.22
CA GLY A 104 11.54 -7.66 -11.98
C GLY A 104 12.81 -7.94 -11.18
N ASP A 105 13.89 -8.35 -11.84
CA ASP A 105 15.21 -8.51 -11.21
C ASP A 105 15.74 -7.18 -10.66
N LYS A 106 15.54 -6.08 -11.40
CA LYS A 106 15.98 -4.75 -10.97
C LYS A 106 15.21 -4.24 -9.75
N VAL A 107 13.89 -4.44 -9.72
CA VAL A 107 13.05 -4.10 -8.57
C VAL A 107 13.45 -4.94 -7.36
N SER A 108 13.66 -6.25 -7.56
CA SER A 108 14.13 -7.15 -6.51
C SER A 108 15.50 -6.73 -5.97
N GLU A 109 16.44 -6.37 -6.85
CA GLU A 109 17.74 -5.80 -6.44
C GLU A 109 17.55 -4.52 -5.61
N LEU A 110 16.77 -3.56 -6.10
CA LEU A 110 16.57 -2.28 -5.41
C LEU A 110 15.89 -2.43 -4.05
N ALA A 111 14.90 -3.29 -3.95
CA ALA A 111 14.14 -3.52 -2.72
C ALA A 111 14.91 -4.35 -1.69
N PHE A 112 15.62 -5.41 -2.12
CA PHE A 112 16.09 -6.45 -1.22
C PHE A 112 17.61 -6.54 -1.06
N SER A 113 18.42 -5.94 -1.95
CA SER A 113 19.89 -6.10 -1.89
C SER A 113 20.55 -5.53 -0.62
N GLU A 114 19.99 -4.46 -0.07
CA GLU A 114 20.49 -3.80 1.16
C GLU A 114 19.67 -4.19 2.40
N THR A 115 18.71 -5.11 2.25
CA THR A 115 17.80 -5.51 3.33
C THR A 115 18.49 -6.48 4.27
N ASP A 116 18.56 -6.15 5.57
CA ASP A 116 19.07 -7.07 6.58
C ASP A 116 18.09 -8.26 6.73
N PRO A 117 18.49 -9.50 6.41
CA PRO A 117 17.62 -10.67 6.57
C PRO A 117 17.13 -10.86 8.01
N LYS A 118 17.82 -10.28 9.00
CA LYS A 118 17.37 -10.27 10.40
C LYS A 118 16.11 -9.43 10.59
N GLU A 119 16.01 -8.26 9.96
CA GLU A 119 14.84 -7.38 10.01
C GLU A 119 13.62 -8.05 9.37
N VAL A 120 13.82 -8.72 8.23
CA VAL A 120 12.73 -9.50 7.57
C VAL A 120 12.21 -10.58 8.51
N ARG A 121 13.10 -11.34 9.15
CA ARG A 121 12.69 -12.38 10.10
C ARG A 121 12.03 -11.82 11.37
N GLN A 122 12.45 -10.64 11.85
CA GLN A 122 11.82 -9.96 12.99
C GLN A 122 10.39 -9.55 12.64
N THR A 123 10.22 -8.97 11.45
CA THR A 123 8.94 -8.57 10.87
C THR A 123 8.00 -9.77 10.70
N GLN A 124 8.49 -10.86 10.10
CA GLN A 124 7.73 -12.11 9.94
C GLN A 124 7.22 -12.65 11.27
N ARG A 125 8.08 -12.73 12.30
CA ARG A 125 7.66 -13.19 13.62
C ARG A 125 6.58 -12.31 14.24
N LEU A 126 6.64 -11.00 14.01
CA LEU A 126 5.63 -10.07 14.50
C LEU A 126 4.30 -10.28 13.76
N LEU A 127 4.30 -10.36 12.42
CA LEU A 127 3.09 -10.61 11.63
C LEU A 127 2.43 -11.95 11.99
N VAL A 128 3.23 -13.02 12.18
CA VAL A 128 2.73 -14.32 12.63
C VAL A 128 2.15 -14.25 14.04
N ALA A 129 2.80 -13.52 14.95
CA ALA A 129 2.28 -13.32 16.30
C ALA A 129 0.94 -12.58 16.29
N LEU A 130 0.76 -11.62 15.38
CA LEU A 130 -0.49 -10.89 15.14
C LEU A 130 -1.46 -11.60 14.19
N ARG A 131 -1.20 -12.84 13.79
CA ARG A 131 -2.04 -13.61 12.84
C ARG A 131 -2.30 -12.89 11.50
N LEU A 132 -1.42 -11.95 11.13
CA LEU A 132 -1.43 -11.22 9.85
C LEU A 132 -0.71 -11.99 8.73
N ALA A 133 0.02 -13.05 9.10
CA ALA A 133 0.63 -13.99 8.16
C ALA A 133 0.60 -15.42 8.75
N PRO A 134 0.39 -16.46 7.92
CA PRO A 134 0.56 -17.85 8.33
C PRO A 134 1.96 -18.15 8.90
N PRO A 135 2.10 -19.07 9.89
CA PRO A 135 3.40 -19.42 10.48
C PRO A 135 4.47 -19.91 9.49
N GLU A 136 4.04 -20.55 8.41
CA GLU A 136 4.87 -21.12 7.35
C GLU A 136 5.30 -20.10 6.28
N THR A 137 4.78 -18.87 6.32
CA THR A 137 5.14 -17.83 5.35
C THR A 137 6.63 -17.56 5.38
N ASP A 138 7.31 -17.72 4.25
CA ASP A 138 8.63 -17.09 4.02
C ASP A 138 8.39 -15.66 3.53
N LEU A 139 8.56 -14.70 4.44
CA LEU A 139 8.22 -13.30 4.16
C LEU A 139 9.11 -12.71 3.08
N LEU A 140 10.37 -13.13 2.99
CA LEU A 140 11.30 -12.63 1.98
C LEU A 140 10.90 -13.14 0.60
N GLU A 141 10.72 -14.46 0.47
CA GLU A 141 10.36 -15.11 -0.78
C GLU A 141 9.03 -14.59 -1.34
N VAL A 142 7.99 -14.52 -0.49
CA VAL A 142 6.68 -14.00 -0.90
C VAL A 142 6.77 -12.53 -1.32
N SER A 143 7.51 -11.70 -0.57
CA SER A 143 7.69 -10.28 -0.94
C SER A 143 8.45 -10.13 -2.26
N GLU A 144 9.55 -10.86 -2.45
CA GLU A 144 10.33 -10.80 -3.70
C GLU A 144 9.52 -11.23 -4.91
N LYS A 145 8.75 -12.33 -4.79
CA LYS A 145 7.84 -12.81 -5.83
C LYS A 145 6.80 -11.75 -6.17
N LEU A 146 6.13 -11.21 -5.14
CA LEU A 146 5.09 -10.19 -5.30
C LEU A 146 5.62 -8.96 -6.05
N TYR A 147 6.74 -8.39 -5.66
CA TYR A 147 7.27 -7.19 -6.34
C TYR A 147 7.77 -7.45 -7.76
N ARG A 148 8.33 -8.63 -8.01
CA ARG A 148 8.83 -9.01 -9.34
C ARG A 148 7.70 -9.16 -10.36
N GLU A 149 6.55 -9.70 -9.94
CA GLU A 149 5.44 -10.01 -10.83
C GLU A 149 4.57 -8.79 -11.13
N GLN A 150 4.43 -7.86 -10.18
CA GLN A 150 3.56 -6.68 -10.37
C GLN A 150 4.17 -5.62 -11.30
N ILE A 151 5.48 -5.54 -11.49
CA ILE A 151 6.11 -4.39 -12.15
C ILE A 151 5.77 -4.23 -13.66
N LEU A 152 5.23 -3.07 -14.04
CA LEU A 152 4.89 -2.69 -15.42
C LEU A 152 5.80 -1.59 -15.99
N GLY A 153 6.34 -0.73 -15.14
CA GLY A 153 7.24 0.38 -15.45
C GLY A 153 8.10 0.71 -14.24
N LEU A 154 9.22 1.41 -14.43
CA LEU A 154 10.12 1.73 -13.32
C LEU A 154 10.92 3.01 -13.57
N TYR A 155 10.84 4.00 -12.69
CA TYR A 155 11.77 5.11 -12.58
C TYR A 155 12.71 4.93 -11.39
N VAL A 156 14.02 5.03 -11.63
CA VAL A 156 15.04 4.90 -10.58
C VAL A 156 15.67 6.28 -10.32
N PRO A 157 15.33 7.00 -9.23
CA PRO A 157 15.86 8.33 -8.95
C PRO A 157 17.39 8.39 -8.84
N LYS A 158 18.02 7.36 -8.24
CA LYS A 158 19.49 7.27 -8.12
C LYS A 158 20.19 7.22 -9.49
N GLU A 159 19.59 6.53 -10.46
CA GLU A 159 20.09 6.42 -11.82
C GLU A 159 19.53 7.49 -12.78
N ARG A 160 18.50 8.23 -12.33
CA ARG A 160 17.73 9.19 -13.12
C ARG A 160 17.26 8.61 -14.46
N THR A 161 16.86 7.34 -14.42
CA THR A 161 16.54 6.55 -15.61
C THR A 161 15.15 5.97 -15.50
N LEU A 162 14.36 6.16 -16.55
CA LEU A 162 13.06 5.56 -16.75
C LEU A 162 13.22 4.27 -17.56
N TYR A 163 12.79 3.17 -17.00
CA TYR A 163 12.80 1.87 -17.66
C TYR A 163 11.42 1.57 -18.23
N VAL A 164 11.38 1.41 -19.55
CA VAL A 164 10.17 1.07 -20.30
C VAL A 164 10.20 -0.43 -20.59
N ARG A 165 9.12 -1.13 -20.24
CA ARG A 165 8.99 -2.56 -20.52
C ARG A 165 9.04 -2.84 -22.03
N GLN A 166 9.75 -3.90 -22.40
CA GLN A 166 9.84 -4.42 -23.76
C GLN A 166 8.55 -5.20 -24.08
N GLY A 167 7.79 -4.77 -25.09
CA GLY A 167 6.52 -5.39 -25.47
C GLY A 167 5.87 -4.72 -26.68
N ASP A 168 4.64 -5.14 -27.02
CA ASP A 168 3.86 -4.63 -28.14
C ASP A 168 3.42 -3.16 -27.94
N ARG A 169 4.26 -2.25 -28.44
CA ARG A 169 3.89 -1.14 -29.35
C ARG A 169 2.68 -0.29 -28.93
N ASP A 170 2.93 0.73 -28.09
CA ASP A 170 2.05 1.88 -27.81
C ASP A 170 0.62 1.56 -27.31
N SER A 171 0.44 0.47 -26.54
CA SER A 171 -0.86 0.15 -25.93
C SER A 171 -1.33 1.29 -24.99
N PRO A 172 -2.65 1.47 -24.80
CA PRO A 172 -3.17 2.41 -23.81
C PRO A 172 -2.59 2.21 -22.41
N LEU A 173 -2.45 0.94 -21.97
CA LEU A 173 -1.82 0.61 -20.69
C LEU A 173 -0.38 1.09 -20.65
N GLN A 174 0.43 0.76 -21.66
CA GLN A 174 1.83 1.15 -21.72
C GLN A 174 2.01 2.68 -21.72
N ARG A 175 1.12 3.43 -22.39
CA ARG A 175 1.12 4.90 -22.38
C ARG A 175 0.80 5.44 -20.98
N MET A 176 -0.22 4.90 -20.31
CA MET A 176 -0.56 5.27 -18.92
C MET A 176 0.60 4.98 -17.97
N THR A 177 1.16 3.76 -18.03
CA THR A 177 2.33 3.38 -17.24
C THR A 177 3.50 4.34 -17.48
N THR A 178 3.79 4.67 -18.74
CA THR A 178 4.87 5.61 -19.06
C THR A 178 4.61 7.01 -18.51
N VAL A 179 3.35 7.48 -18.48
CA VAL A 179 2.98 8.78 -17.90
C VAL A 179 3.21 8.81 -16.39
N HIS A 180 2.86 7.74 -15.68
CA HIS A 180 3.12 7.61 -14.25
C HIS A 180 4.63 7.66 -13.95
N GLU A 181 5.44 6.88 -14.68
CA GLU A 181 6.90 6.90 -14.51
C GLU A 181 7.54 8.25 -14.86
N ILE A 182 7.01 8.96 -15.86
CA ILE A 182 7.42 10.33 -16.17
C ILE A 182 7.07 11.26 -15.00
N THR A 183 5.93 11.05 -14.33
CA THR A 183 5.52 11.87 -13.18
C THR A 183 6.53 11.72 -12.04
N HIS A 184 6.99 10.50 -11.75
CA HIS A 184 8.09 10.29 -10.81
C HIS A 184 9.38 11.03 -11.20
N ALA A 185 9.72 11.03 -12.48
CA ALA A 185 10.88 11.77 -12.95
C ALA A 185 10.73 13.29 -12.79
N LEU A 186 9.53 13.84 -12.90
CA LEU A 186 9.25 15.25 -12.65
C LEU A 186 9.22 15.59 -11.16
N GLN A 187 8.67 14.69 -10.33
CA GLN A 187 8.71 14.78 -8.88
C GLN A 187 10.16 14.79 -8.37
N ASP A 188 11.01 13.86 -8.82
CA ASP A 188 12.43 13.85 -8.43
C ASP A 188 13.17 15.13 -8.84
N GLN A 189 12.92 15.62 -10.06
CA GLN A 189 13.51 16.88 -10.52
C GLN A 189 13.05 18.09 -9.70
N SER A 190 11.85 18.04 -9.14
CA SER A 190 11.22 19.16 -8.45
C SER A 190 11.50 19.15 -6.94
N PHE A 191 11.41 17.98 -6.31
CA PHE A 191 11.38 17.81 -4.86
C PHE A 191 12.56 16.99 -4.30
N ASN A 192 13.35 16.32 -5.17
CA ASN A 192 14.47 15.46 -4.78
C ASN A 192 14.01 14.32 -3.85
N LEU A 193 13.39 13.28 -4.43
CA LEU A 193 12.77 12.19 -3.68
C LEU A 193 13.78 11.42 -2.82
N VAL A 194 15.01 11.25 -3.30
CA VAL A 194 16.11 10.63 -2.54
C VAL A 194 16.45 11.43 -1.28
N ARG A 195 16.28 12.76 -1.30
CA ARG A 195 16.46 13.57 -0.09
C ARG A 195 15.29 13.36 0.86
N LEU A 196 14.04 13.45 0.40
CA LEU A 196 12.86 13.28 1.25
C LEU A 196 12.89 11.94 1.98
N GLN A 197 13.14 10.85 1.24
CA GLN A 197 13.22 9.50 1.81
C GLN A 197 14.28 9.36 2.93
N ARG A 198 15.44 10.01 2.78
CA ARG A 198 16.49 9.95 3.81
C ARG A 198 16.13 10.66 5.11
N HIS A 199 15.18 11.60 5.09
CA HIS A 199 14.78 12.32 6.31
C HIS A 199 13.84 11.49 7.21
N ILE A 200 13.29 10.41 6.66
CA ILE A 200 12.21 9.59 7.24
C ILE A 200 12.56 8.10 7.23
N GLU A 201 13.82 7.73 6.96
CA GLU A 201 14.24 6.33 6.77
C GLU A 201 14.14 5.45 8.03
N ASP A 202 14.05 6.07 9.21
CA ASP A 202 13.89 5.42 10.51
C ASP A 202 12.45 5.49 11.06
N ASP A 203 11.53 6.12 10.33
CA ASP A 203 10.12 6.26 10.70
C ASP A 203 9.24 5.60 9.65
N SER A 204 8.75 4.39 9.94
CA SER A 204 7.96 3.64 8.97
C SER A 204 6.60 4.28 8.65
N GLU A 205 5.98 5.02 9.59
CA GLU A 205 4.72 5.74 9.33
C GLU A 205 4.95 6.86 8.33
N ALA A 206 5.93 7.72 8.60
CA ALA A 206 6.25 8.84 7.71
C ALA A 206 6.72 8.33 6.33
N ALA A 207 7.37 7.17 6.31
CA ALA A 207 7.78 6.52 5.07
C ALA A 207 6.61 5.95 4.24
N ALA A 208 5.64 5.32 4.90
CA ALA A 208 4.39 4.91 4.27
C ALA A 208 3.63 6.11 3.71
N ALA A 209 3.52 7.18 4.49
CA ALA A 209 2.80 8.39 4.14
C ALA A 209 3.44 9.14 2.97
N LEU A 210 4.77 9.30 2.98
CA LEU A 210 5.49 9.90 1.86
C LEU A 210 5.34 9.08 0.57
N LEU A 211 5.43 7.75 0.66
CA LEU A 211 5.24 6.89 -0.50
C LEU A 211 3.82 7.04 -1.07
N ALA A 212 2.80 7.11 -0.21
CA ALA A 212 1.42 7.34 -0.63
C ALA A 212 1.21 8.70 -1.30
N LEU A 213 1.86 9.77 -0.82
CA LEU A 213 1.85 11.07 -1.51
C LEU A 213 2.50 10.99 -2.91
N VAL A 214 3.67 10.34 -3.00
CA VAL A 214 4.43 10.18 -4.26
C VAL A 214 3.62 9.40 -5.30
N GLU A 215 3.08 8.24 -4.91
CA GLU A 215 2.32 7.37 -5.79
C GLU A 215 0.95 7.96 -6.11
N GLY A 216 0.26 8.52 -5.12
CA GLY A 216 -1.03 9.18 -5.30
C GLY A 216 -1.00 10.29 -6.36
N ASP A 217 0.06 11.09 -6.36
CA ASP A 217 0.26 12.16 -7.36
C ASP A 217 0.54 11.60 -8.77
N ALA A 218 1.32 10.52 -8.87
CA ALA A 218 1.53 9.84 -10.14
C ALA A 218 0.25 9.20 -10.68
N VAL A 219 -0.54 8.56 -9.81
CA VAL A 219 -1.85 7.97 -10.15
C VAL A 219 -2.84 9.05 -10.60
N LEU A 220 -2.97 10.15 -9.87
CA LEU A 220 -3.85 11.27 -10.24
C LEU A 220 -3.45 11.85 -11.61
N THR A 221 -2.15 12.12 -11.80
CA THR A 221 -1.63 12.67 -13.05
C THR A 221 -1.88 11.73 -14.22
N GLN A 222 -1.65 10.44 -14.02
CA GLN A 222 -1.95 9.39 -15.00
C GLN A 222 -3.44 9.34 -15.36
N GLN A 223 -4.34 9.42 -14.38
CA GLN A 223 -5.79 9.41 -14.60
C GLN A 223 -6.28 10.65 -15.36
N LEU A 224 -5.79 11.84 -14.99
CA LEU A 224 -6.10 13.10 -15.68
C LEU A 224 -5.59 13.06 -17.13
N TRP A 225 -4.39 12.53 -17.35
CA TRP A 225 -3.85 12.36 -18.70
C TRP A 225 -4.69 11.37 -19.51
N GLY A 226 -5.03 10.21 -18.94
CA GLY A 226 -5.84 9.19 -19.59
C GLY A 226 -7.21 9.73 -20.00
N THR A 227 -7.89 10.44 -19.11
CA THR A 227 -9.19 11.09 -19.39
C THR A 227 -9.11 12.11 -20.51
N ARG A 228 -7.97 12.82 -20.65
CA ARG A 228 -7.78 13.85 -21.68
C ARG A 228 -7.33 13.31 -23.04
N HIS A 229 -6.63 12.17 -23.05
CA HIS A 229 -5.87 11.72 -24.23
C HIS A 229 -6.25 10.33 -24.74
N LEU A 230 -7.04 9.56 -24.00
CA LEU A 230 -7.53 8.25 -24.41
C LEU A 230 -9.04 8.29 -24.65
N THR A 231 -9.50 7.45 -25.58
CA THR A 231 -10.93 7.17 -25.77
C THR A 231 -11.46 6.27 -24.65
N GLY A 232 -12.78 6.25 -24.43
CA GLY A 232 -13.40 5.34 -23.46
C GLY A 232 -13.09 3.86 -23.75
N GLU A 233 -12.95 3.48 -25.02
CA GLU A 233 -12.56 2.12 -25.40
C GLU A 233 -11.08 1.83 -25.06
N GLU A 234 -10.18 2.79 -25.27
CA GLU A 234 -8.78 2.65 -24.87
C GLU A 234 -8.64 2.54 -23.35
N LEU A 235 -9.39 3.32 -22.58
CA LEU A 235 -9.43 3.23 -21.12
C LEU A 235 -9.96 1.87 -20.66
N ARG A 236 -11.06 1.38 -21.25
CA ARG A 236 -11.60 0.05 -20.96
C ARG A 236 -10.57 -1.04 -21.27
N ARG A 237 -9.87 -0.95 -22.40
CA ARG A 237 -8.80 -1.89 -22.77
C ARG A 237 -7.65 -1.86 -21.77
N ALA A 238 -7.20 -0.68 -21.36
CA ALA A 238 -6.17 -0.55 -20.33
C ALA A 238 -6.60 -1.20 -19.02
N MET A 239 -7.84 -0.98 -18.57
CA MET A 239 -8.38 -1.61 -17.36
C MET A 239 -8.44 -3.13 -17.48
N THR A 240 -8.91 -3.68 -18.61
CA THR A 240 -8.95 -5.13 -18.84
C THR A 240 -7.56 -5.74 -18.90
N GLU A 241 -6.59 -5.08 -19.54
CA GLU A 241 -5.20 -5.55 -19.64
C GLU A 241 -4.51 -5.53 -18.27
N ALA A 242 -4.76 -4.50 -17.47
CA ALA A 242 -4.27 -4.42 -16.11
C ALA A 242 -4.87 -5.53 -15.23
N ALA A 243 -6.15 -5.87 -15.44
CA ALA A 243 -6.91 -6.82 -14.61
C ALA A 243 -6.52 -8.30 -14.81
N GLY A 244 -5.43 -8.57 -15.52
CA GLY A 244 -4.89 -9.93 -15.67
C GLY A 244 -4.72 -10.63 -14.31
N SER A 245 -4.97 -11.93 -14.29
CA SER A 245 -4.81 -12.74 -13.08
C SER A 245 -3.33 -12.83 -12.70
N ASP A 246 -3.02 -12.50 -11.44
CA ASP A 246 -1.68 -12.63 -10.87
C ASP A 246 -1.71 -13.61 -9.69
N GLU A 247 -1.08 -14.77 -9.88
CA GLU A 247 -1.05 -15.85 -8.90
C GLU A 247 -0.27 -15.44 -7.64
N ALA A 248 0.84 -14.69 -7.75
CA ALA A 248 1.58 -14.22 -6.57
C ALA A 248 0.74 -13.28 -5.70
N LEU A 249 -0.10 -12.44 -6.31
CA LEU A 249 -1.03 -11.58 -5.57
C LEU A 249 -2.11 -12.39 -4.85
N SER A 250 -2.56 -13.49 -5.44
CA SER A 250 -3.58 -14.36 -4.82
C SER A 250 -3.03 -15.18 -3.65
N ASP A 251 -1.76 -15.58 -3.71
CA ASP A 251 -1.12 -16.43 -2.71
C ASP A 251 -0.54 -15.63 -1.51
N ALA A 252 -0.32 -14.33 -1.68
CA ALA A 252 0.27 -13.49 -0.64
C ALA A 252 -0.70 -13.27 0.56
N PRO A 253 -0.20 -13.23 1.80
CA PRO A 253 -0.99 -12.82 2.97
C PRO A 253 -1.66 -11.46 2.75
N GLU A 254 -2.90 -11.32 3.24
CA GLU A 254 -3.72 -10.11 3.02
C GLU A 254 -3.00 -8.83 3.44
N TYR A 255 -2.29 -8.85 4.58
CA TYR A 255 -1.50 -7.71 5.04
C TYR A 255 -0.46 -7.25 3.99
N LEU A 256 0.20 -8.18 3.29
CA LEU A 256 1.20 -7.83 2.27
C LEU A 256 0.55 -7.27 1.00
N ARG A 257 -0.60 -7.83 0.61
CA ARG A 257 -1.41 -7.30 -0.51
C ARG A 257 -1.89 -5.88 -0.19
N ALA A 258 -2.50 -5.67 0.97
CA ALA A 258 -2.96 -4.36 1.40
C ALA A 258 -1.81 -3.36 1.49
N SER A 259 -0.66 -3.75 2.05
CA SER A 259 0.54 -2.89 2.14
C SER A 259 1.08 -2.50 0.76
N LEU A 260 1.01 -3.42 -0.21
CA LEU A 260 1.40 -3.15 -1.59
C LEU A 260 0.46 -2.11 -2.25
N PHE A 261 -0.84 -2.20 -1.99
CA PHE A 261 -1.85 -1.35 -2.61
C PHE A 261 -2.04 0.01 -1.93
N PHE A 262 -1.78 0.10 -0.63
CA PHE A 262 -1.96 1.30 0.19
C PHE A 262 -1.49 2.60 -0.48
N PRO A 263 -0.23 2.73 -0.95
CA PRO A 263 0.24 4.00 -1.50
C PRO A 263 -0.45 4.40 -2.82
N TYR A 264 -1.02 3.43 -3.55
CA TYR A 264 -1.75 3.69 -4.79
C TYR A 264 -3.22 4.01 -4.51
N GLN A 265 -3.86 3.26 -3.61
CA GLN A 265 -5.28 3.40 -3.31
C GLN A 265 -5.53 4.60 -2.41
N GLU A 266 -5.03 4.56 -1.18
CA GLU A 266 -5.22 5.64 -0.20
C GLU A 266 -4.47 6.90 -0.61
N GLY A 267 -3.24 6.74 -1.15
CA GLY A 267 -2.48 7.87 -1.67
C GLY A 267 -3.21 8.64 -2.78
N SER A 268 -3.88 7.95 -3.71
CA SER A 268 -4.64 8.64 -4.76
C SER A 268 -5.86 9.37 -4.23
N GLN A 269 -6.54 8.84 -3.21
CA GLN A 269 -7.66 9.49 -2.55
C GLN A 269 -7.20 10.75 -1.82
N PHE A 270 -6.11 10.64 -1.04
CA PHE A 270 -5.45 11.75 -0.39
C PHE A 270 -5.08 12.87 -1.37
N VAL A 271 -4.37 12.54 -2.44
CA VAL A 271 -3.93 13.53 -3.42
C VAL A 271 -5.10 14.13 -4.20
N ALA A 272 -6.17 13.37 -4.45
CA ALA A 272 -7.39 13.89 -5.07
C ALA A 272 -8.14 14.89 -4.17
N GLU A 273 -8.14 14.70 -2.84
CA GLU A 273 -8.67 15.70 -1.89
C GLU A 273 -7.82 16.99 -1.92
N LEU A 274 -6.49 16.88 -1.86
CA LEU A 274 -5.60 18.05 -2.00
C LEU A 274 -5.82 18.78 -3.32
N PHE A 275 -5.94 18.05 -4.43
CA PHE A 275 -6.20 18.62 -5.74
C PHE A 275 -7.53 19.37 -5.79
N ARG A 276 -8.59 18.85 -5.16
CA ARG A 276 -9.88 19.55 -5.06
C ARG A 276 -9.79 20.81 -4.20
N ALA A 277 -8.99 20.78 -3.14
CA ALA A 277 -8.84 21.92 -2.23
C ALA A 277 -8.02 23.08 -2.84
N GLY A 278 -6.95 22.79 -3.57
CA GLY A 278 -6.02 23.82 -4.06
C GLY A 278 -5.27 23.50 -5.35
N GLY A 279 -5.74 22.53 -6.12
CA GLY A 279 -5.10 22.10 -7.37
C GLY A 279 -3.71 21.50 -7.16
N PHE A 280 -2.87 21.57 -8.19
CA PHE A 280 -1.50 21.05 -8.11
C PHE A 280 -0.60 21.80 -7.12
N GLN A 281 -0.94 23.06 -6.78
CA GLN A 281 -0.19 23.81 -5.78
C GLN A 281 -0.32 23.17 -4.39
N ALA A 282 -1.53 22.75 -3.98
CA ALA A 282 -1.72 22.06 -2.70
C ALA A 282 -0.91 20.74 -2.62
N ILE A 283 -0.80 20.00 -3.73
CA ILE A 283 0.03 18.80 -3.79
C ILE A 283 1.52 19.15 -3.69
N ASN A 284 1.97 20.22 -4.35
CA ASN A 284 3.35 20.69 -4.27
C ASN A 284 3.71 21.16 -2.85
N ASP A 285 2.76 21.80 -2.15
CA ASP A 285 2.93 22.22 -0.75
C ASP A 285 3.07 20.99 0.15
N ALA A 286 2.33 19.91 -0.11
CA ALA A 286 2.49 18.64 0.60
C ALA A 286 3.86 17.98 0.36
N PHE A 287 4.51 18.17 -0.79
CA PHE A 287 5.90 17.73 -0.96
C PHE A 287 6.91 18.56 -0.17
N ALA A 288 6.58 19.81 0.15
CA ALA A 288 7.41 20.67 1.02
C ALA A 288 7.22 20.33 2.50
N ASP A 289 6.05 19.81 2.85
CA ASP A 289 5.63 19.48 4.21
C ASP A 289 4.83 18.17 4.23
N PRO A 290 5.51 17.01 4.10
CA PRO A 290 4.84 15.72 3.86
C PRO A 290 3.98 15.25 5.03
N PRO A 291 2.94 14.45 4.75
CA PRO A 291 2.23 13.72 5.81
C PRO A 291 3.17 12.77 6.54
N THR A 292 2.91 12.56 7.83
CA THR A 292 3.77 11.83 8.76
C THR A 292 3.14 10.53 9.26
N THR A 293 1.85 10.29 9.00
CA THR A 293 1.13 9.11 9.47
C THR A 293 0.28 8.47 8.38
N THR A 294 -0.02 7.18 8.52
CA THR A 294 -0.98 6.50 7.66
C THR A 294 -2.41 7.04 7.85
N GLU A 295 -2.76 7.46 9.07
CA GLU A 295 -4.01 8.18 9.37
C GLU A 295 -4.18 9.42 8.48
N GLN A 296 -3.15 10.25 8.36
CA GLN A 296 -3.23 11.47 7.55
C GLN A 296 -3.46 11.18 6.06
N ILE A 297 -3.04 10.01 5.57
CA ILE A 297 -3.31 9.55 4.21
C ILE A 297 -4.75 9.04 4.09
N MET A 298 -5.19 8.21 5.04
CA MET A 298 -6.53 7.61 5.05
C MET A 298 -7.63 8.66 5.31
N HIS A 299 -7.30 9.71 6.06
CA HIS A 299 -8.18 10.82 6.44
C HIS A 299 -7.52 12.16 6.11
N PRO A 300 -7.63 12.64 4.85
CA PRO A 300 -6.91 13.83 4.39
C PRO A 300 -7.20 15.11 5.20
N GLN A 301 -8.36 15.18 5.86
CA GLN A 301 -8.72 16.25 6.78
C GLN A 301 -7.76 16.35 7.96
N ARG A 302 -7.25 15.22 8.49
CA ARG A 302 -6.26 15.19 9.58
C ARG A 302 -4.96 15.87 9.19
N TYR A 303 -4.50 15.65 7.95
CA TYR A 303 -3.35 16.36 7.41
C TYR A 303 -3.61 17.87 7.25
N ILE A 304 -4.79 18.24 6.75
CA ILE A 304 -5.18 19.66 6.56
C ILE A 304 -5.27 20.40 7.91
N GLU A 305 -5.80 19.74 8.93
CA GLU A 305 -5.99 20.27 10.28
C GLU A 305 -4.71 20.22 11.13
N ARG A 306 -3.65 19.56 10.63
CA ARG A 306 -2.37 19.35 11.33
C ARG A 306 -2.55 18.55 12.60
N ASP A 307 -3.30 17.46 12.49
CA ASP A 307 -3.37 16.46 13.54
C ASP A 307 -2.05 15.68 13.59
N GLU A 308 -1.37 15.76 14.73
CA GLU A 308 -0.04 15.19 14.91
C GLU A 308 -0.12 14.02 15.90
N PRO A 309 0.58 12.91 15.64
CA PRO A 309 0.50 11.74 16.49
C PRO A 309 1.02 12.04 17.90
N VAL A 310 0.27 11.58 18.89
CA VAL A 310 0.63 11.59 20.31
C VAL A 310 1.70 10.53 20.57
N ALA A 311 2.77 10.95 21.25
CA ALA A 311 3.84 10.04 21.65
C ALA A 311 3.36 9.07 22.74
N ILE A 312 3.14 7.81 22.36
CA ILE A 312 2.87 6.70 23.28
C ILE A 312 3.97 5.64 23.17
N ARG A 313 4.28 4.98 24.30
CA ARG A 313 5.28 3.89 24.32
C ARG A 313 4.80 2.68 25.11
N VAL A 314 5.30 1.54 24.68
CA VAL A 314 5.27 0.28 25.40
C VAL A 314 6.26 0.36 26.56
N GLY A 315 5.73 0.56 27.78
CA GLY A 315 6.53 0.70 29.00
C GLY A 315 7.00 -0.62 29.61
N ALA A 316 6.31 -1.73 29.34
CA ALA A 316 6.56 -3.00 29.99
C ALA A 316 7.54 -3.90 29.22
N GLU A 317 8.43 -4.58 29.95
CA GLU A 317 9.32 -5.59 29.42
C GLU A 317 9.07 -6.96 30.09
N PRO A 318 9.06 -8.07 29.33
CA PRO A 318 8.74 -9.40 29.87
C PRO A 318 9.84 -10.03 30.76
N GLY A 319 10.89 -9.26 31.10
CA GLY A 319 11.97 -9.60 32.01
C GLY A 319 13.26 -10.10 31.34
N ALA A 320 14.34 -10.20 32.13
CA ALA A 320 15.74 -10.37 31.65
C ALA A 320 16.04 -11.63 30.80
N ARG A 321 15.14 -12.63 30.78
CA ARG A 321 15.31 -13.84 29.94
C ARG A 321 14.83 -13.64 28.50
N TRP A 322 14.18 -12.53 28.21
CA TRP A 322 13.69 -12.16 26.90
C TRP A 322 14.65 -11.17 26.26
N ARG A 323 14.91 -11.33 24.96
CA ARG A 323 15.73 -10.41 24.19
C ARG A 323 14.84 -9.56 23.30
N PRO A 324 15.06 -8.23 23.21
CA PRO A 324 14.35 -7.40 22.24
C PRO A 324 14.46 -7.98 20.83
N ASP A 325 13.36 -7.98 20.09
CA ASP A 325 13.26 -8.54 18.76
C ASP A 325 12.85 -7.47 17.74
N ALA A 326 11.65 -6.89 17.84
CA ALA A 326 11.21 -5.80 16.95
C ALA A 326 10.66 -4.61 17.75
N SER A 327 10.75 -3.41 17.18
CA SER A 327 10.20 -2.17 17.73
C SER A 327 9.80 -1.29 16.56
N HIS A 328 8.51 -1.02 16.43
CA HIS A 328 7.96 -0.25 15.32
C HIS A 328 6.86 0.66 15.85
N PRO A 329 6.58 1.79 15.17
CA PRO A 329 5.27 2.39 15.30
C PRO A 329 4.18 1.36 14.93
N PHE A 330 2.94 1.66 15.31
CA PHE A 330 1.76 0.85 15.00
C PHE A 330 0.62 1.79 14.64
N GLY A 331 0.45 1.98 13.32
CA GLY A 331 -0.40 3.00 12.73
C GLY A 331 -1.85 2.57 12.57
N GLU A 332 -2.69 3.50 12.11
CA GLU A 332 -4.09 3.22 11.82
C GLU A 332 -4.25 2.14 10.74
N PHE A 333 -3.44 2.18 9.69
CA PHE A 333 -3.45 1.18 8.62
C PHE A 333 -3.29 -0.24 9.19
N ASP A 334 -2.35 -0.47 10.11
CA ASP A 334 -2.10 -1.80 10.65
C ASP A 334 -3.22 -2.28 11.58
N LEU A 335 -3.87 -1.35 12.30
CA LEU A 335 -5.08 -1.65 13.08
C LEU A 335 -6.23 -2.06 12.16
N GLN A 336 -6.43 -1.34 11.05
CA GLN A 336 -7.43 -1.71 10.05
C GLN A 336 -7.14 -3.12 9.49
N GLN A 337 -5.88 -3.44 9.17
CA GLN A 337 -5.52 -4.78 8.69
C GLN A 337 -5.70 -5.86 9.76
N MET A 338 -5.38 -5.57 11.01
CA MET A 338 -5.56 -6.49 12.14
C MET A 338 -7.04 -6.80 12.38
N PHE A 339 -7.89 -5.77 12.39
CA PHE A 339 -9.32 -5.90 12.66
C PHE A 339 -10.13 -6.36 11.45
N GLY A 340 -9.57 -6.32 10.23
CA GLY A 340 -10.20 -6.85 9.03
C GLY A 340 -10.60 -8.33 9.14
N ALA A 341 -9.92 -9.10 9.99
CA ALA A 341 -10.27 -10.49 10.29
C ALA A 341 -11.60 -10.64 11.07
N VAL A 342 -12.04 -9.60 11.79
CA VAL A 342 -13.34 -9.53 12.47
C VAL A 342 -14.44 -9.08 11.52
N GLY A 343 -14.09 -8.18 10.59
CA GLY A 343 -14.95 -7.69 9.53
C GLY A 343 -14.64 -6.24 9.16
N PRO A 344 -14.94 -5.82 7.93
CA PRO A 344 -14.57 -4.50 7.41
C PRO A 344 -15.17 -3.35 8.23
N ASP A 345 -16.45 -3.41 8.58
CA ASP A 345 -17.10 -2.37 9.38
C ASP A 345 -16.46 -2.20 10.78
N THR A 346 -16.00 -3.31 11.37
CA THR A 346 -15.28 -3.27 12.65
C THR A 346 -13.89 -2.71 12.47
N ALA A 347 -13.21 -3.03 11.37
CA ALA A 347 -11.89 -2.52 11.08
C ALA A 347 -11.86 -1.01 10.94
N ASP A 348 -12.80 -0.45 10.16
CA ASP A 348 -12.90 0.99 9.94
C ASP A 348 -13.24 1.72 11.26
N THR A 349 -14.30 1.28 11.95
CA THR A 349 -14.75 1.91 13.21
C THR A 349 -13.69 1.83 14.31
N ALA A 350 -12.99 0.71 14.45
CA ALA A 350 -12.06 0.49 15.55
C ALA A 350 -10.66 1.08 15.31
N ALA A 351 -10.32 1.39 14.06
CA ALA A 351 -9.08 2.07 13.71
C ALA A 351 -9.27 3.61 13.70
N GLU A 352 -10.49 4.09 13.42
CA GLU A 352 -10.82 5.52 13.42
C GLU A 352 -10.49 6.19 14.77
N GLY A 353 -10.03 7.44 14.71
CA GLY A 353 -9.63 8.21 15.89
C GLY A 353 -8.33 7.71 16.51
N TRP A 354 -7.54 6.90 15.80
CA TRP A 354 -6.17 6.59 16.18
C TRP A 354 -5.36 7.87 16.36
N GLY A 355 -4.70 8.03 17.50
CA GLY A 355 -3.88 9.20 17.80
C GLY A 355 -2.41 8.88 18.01
N GLY A 356 -1.98 7.63 17.85
CA GLY A 356 -0.58 7.20 18.04
C GLY A 356 -0.45 5.75 18.48
N GLY A 357 0.67 5.10 18.12
CA GLY A 357 0.88 3.70 18.51
C GLY A 357 2.31 3.21 18.43
N GLU A 358 2.69 2.34 19.36
CA GLU A 358 3.94 1.58 19.33
C GLU A 358 3.65 0.09 19.52
N ILE A 359 4.37 -0.75 18.79
CA ILE A 359 4.40 -2.19 19.00
C ILE A 359 5.84 -2.70 19.16
N ARG A 360 6.04 -3.53 20.18
CA ARG A 360 7.33 -4.14 20.50
C ARG A 360 7.19 -5.64 20.63
N SER A 361 8.23 -6.37 20.24
CA SER A 361 8.32 -7.81 20.44
C SER A 361 9.64 -8.23 21.06
N TRP A 362 9.60 -9.34 21.79
CA TRP A 362 10.75 -9.98 22.40
C TRP A 362 10.75 -11.47 22.13
N ARG A 363 11.94 -12.08 22.12
CA ARG A 363 12.13 -13.50 21.85
C ARG A 363 12.88 -14.22 22.96
N ARG A 364 12.48 -15.48 23.19
CA ARG A 364 13.20 -16.46 24.01
C ARG A 364 13.15 -17.83 23.34
N GLY A 365 14.23 -18.19 22.63
CA GLY A 365 14.25 -19.38 21.79
C GLY A 365 13.31 -19.19 20.59
N THR A 366 12.31 -20.07 20.46
CA THR A 366 11.23 -19.98 19.46
C THR A 366 10.01 -19.20 19.94
N ARG A 367 9.93 -18.88 21.24
CA ARG A 367 8.79 -18.15 21.82
C ARG A 367 8.90 -16.66 21.57
N VAL A 368 7.78 -16.04 21.24
CA VAL A 368 7.63 -14.59 21.02
C VAL A 368 6.67 -14.02 22.07
N THR A 369 6.91 -12.78 22.48
CA THR A 369 5.97 -11.96 23.25
C THR A 369 5.86 -10.61 22.57
N VAL A 370 4.64 -10.10 22.44
CA VAL A 370 4.33 -8.82 21.78
C VAL A 370 3.61 -7.93 22.78
N ALA A 371 3.88 -6.64 22.73
CA ALA A 371 3.18 -5.61 23.47
C ALA A 371 2.87 -4.46 22.52
N ALA A 372 1.65 -3.94 22.58
CA ALA A 372 1.22 -2.74 21.85
C ALA A 372 0.65 -1.71 22.82
N ALA A 373 0.91 -0.44 22.53
CA ALA A 373 0.33 0.70 23.22
C ALA A 373 -0.23 1.66 22.18
N LEU A 374 -1.51 2.00 22.30
CA LEU A 374 -2.29 2.80 21.36
C LEU A 374 -2.93 3.97 22.09
N ALA A 375 -2.90 5.15 21.48
CA ALA A 375 -3.58 6.35 21.92
C ALA A 375 -4.73 6.66 20.95
N PHE A 376 -5.82 7.25 21.46
CA PHE A 376 -7.00 7.59 20.67
C PHE A 376 -7.49 9.02 20.96
N ASP A 377 -8.25 9.57 20.02
CA ASP A 377 -8.82 10.92 20.02
C ASP A 377 -9.93 11.11 21.05
N SER A 378 -10.70 10.07 21.32
CA SER A 378 -11.77 10.10 22.30
C SER A 378 -11.87 8.81 23.11
N SER A 379 -12.68 8.89 24.17
CA SER A 379 -13.02 7.70 24.96
C SER A 379 -13.96 6.74 24.28
N ASN A 380 -14.67 7.19 23.23
CA ASN A 380 -15.47 6.30 22.42
C ASN A 380 -14.57 5.45 21.52
N ASP A 381 -13.65 6.10 20.81
CA ASP A 381 -12.70 5.44 19.89
C ASP A 381 -11.84 4.42 20.65
N ALA A 382 -11.34 4.81 21.83
CA ALA A 382 -10.59 3.89 22.70
C ALA A 382 -11.44 2.68 23.15
N ALA A 383 -12.74 2.87 23.39
CA ALA A 383 -13.63 1.78 23.78
C ALA A 383 -13.95 0.84 22.62
N GLU A 384 -14.14 1.38 21.41
CA GLU A 384 -14.36 0.63 20.17
C GLU A 384 -13.12 -0.20 19.81
N ALA A 385 -11.93 0.40 19.83
CA ALA A 385 -10.68 -0.31 19.64
C ALA A 385 -10.44 -1.39 20.71
N CYS A 386 -10.77 -1.09 21.97
CA CYS A 386 -10.66 -2.04 23.07
C CYS A 386 -11.56 -3.27 22.86
N ASP A 387 -12.79 -3.07 22.38
CA ASP A 387 -13.69 -4.18 22.04
C ASP A 387 -13.18 -4.96 20.83
N ALA A 388 -12.71 -4.27 19.79
CA ALA A 388 -12.14 -4.89 18.61
C ALA A 388 -10.92 -5.77 18.91
N VAL A 389 -10.00 -5.35 19.79
CA VAL A 389 -8.87 -6.18 20.24
C VAL A 389 -9.35 -7.48 20.90
N ARG A 390 -10.41 -7.40 21.71
CA ARG A 390 -10.98 -8.59 22.38
C ARG A 390 -11.60 -9.53 21.35
N ARG A 391 -12.45 -9.00 20.48
CA ARG A 391 -13.14 -9.76 19.44
C ARG A 391 -12.17 -10.39 18.46
N TRP A 392 -11.20 -9.61 17.98
CA TRP A 392 -10.12 -10.08 17.12
C TRP A 392 -9.47 -11.33 17.72
N TYR A 393 -8.97 -11.27 18.95
CA TYR A 393 -8.28 -12.43 19.52
C TYR A 393 -9.21 -13.63 19.77
N ILE A 394 -10.46 -13.40 20.15
CA ILE A 394 -11.46 -14.47 20.28
C ILE A 394 -11.68 -15.17 18.94
N GLU A 395 -11.86 -14.41 17.87
CA GLU A 395 -12.21 -14.93 16.54
C GLU A 395 -10.98 -15.55 15.84
N VAL A 396 -9.83 -14.87 15.84
CA VAL A 396 -8.64 -15.31 15.09
C VAL A 396 -7.81 -16.39 15.81
N ALA A 397 -8.00 -16.56 17.12
CA ALA A 397 -7.26 -17.54 17.93
C ALA A 397 -8.15 -18.56 18.64
N ASP A 398 -9.44 -18.64 18.25
CA ASP A 398 -10.49 -19.45 18.91
C ASP A 398 -10.43 -19.32 20.45
N ALA A 399 -10.17 -18.09 20.90
CA ALA A 399 -9.78 -17.84 22.28
C ALA A 399 -10.99 -17.69 23.18
N ARG A 400 -10.84 -18.14 24.43
CA ARG A 400 -11.85 -17.94 25.48
C ARG A 400 -11.32 -17.04 26.58
N GLN A 401 -12.23 -16.28 27.18
CA GLN A 401 -11.88 -15.47 28.34
C GLN A 401 -11.52 -16.38 29.53
N SER A 402 -10.36 -16.14 30.13
CA SER A 402 -9.85 -16.87 31.30
C SER A 402 -9.78 -16.02 32.58
N GLY A 403 -10.01 -14.71 32.46
CA GLY A 403 -10.17 -13.77 33.56
C GLY A 403 -10.45 -12.35 33.07
N PRO A 404 -10.57 -11.36 33.97
CA PRO A 404 -10.75 -9.96 33.59
C PRO A 404 -9.62 -9.49 32.68
N GLY A 405 -10.00 -9.09 31.45
CA GLY A 405 -9.08 -8.62 30.40
C GLY A 405 -8.07 -9.67 29.91
N VAL A 406 -8.25 -10.97 30.18
CA VAL A 406 -7.30 -12.02 29.78
C VAL A 406 -8.00 -13.16 29.07
N TYR A 407 -7.41 -13.55 27.94
CA TYR A 407 -7.90 -14.53 27.01
C TYR A 407 -6.83 -15.61 26.79
N VAL A 408 -7.26 -16.83 26.52
CA VAL A 408 -6.39 -17.97 26.22
C VAL A 408 -6.80 -18.55 24.88
N GLY A 409 -5.86 -18.55 23.93
CA GLY A 409 -5.97 -19.29 22.68
C GLY A 409 -5.15 -20.58 22.73
N ASP A 410 -5.00 -21.24 21.59
CA ASP A 410 -4.34 -22.54 21.51
C ASP A 410 -2.84 -22.51 21.82
N VAL A 411 -2.16 -21.41 21.43
CA VAL A 411 -0.69 -21.31 21.44
C VAL A 411 -0.15 -20.21 22.35
N ASP A 412 -1.00 -19.27 22.75
CA ASP A 412 -0.64 -18.11 23.54
C ASP A 412 -1.82 -17.58 24.39
N HIS A 413 -1.54 -16.51 25.12
CA HIS A 413 -2.51 -15.73 25.87
C HIS A 413 -2.46 -14.29 25.41
N MET A 414 -3.62 -13.63 25.43
CA MET A 414 -3.75 -12.20 25.26
C MET A 414 -4.22 -11.55 26.57
N ALA A 415 -3.66 -10.39 26.88
CA ALA A 415 -4.22 -9.50 27.89
C ALA A 415 -4.43 -8.12 27.28
N VAL A 416 -5.51 -7.45 27.67
CA VAL A 416 -5.84 -6.10 27.22
C VAL A 416 -6.22 -5.23 28.42
N SER A 417 -5.71 -4.00 28.43
CA SER A 417 -6.01 -2.95 29.40
C SER A 417 -6.43 -1.70 28.65
N CYS A 418 -7.56 -1.11 29.05
CA CYS A 418 -8.14 0.04 28.37
C CYS A 418 -8.43 1.12 29.41
N THR A 419 -8.03 2.34 29.12
CA THR A 419 -8.32 3.55 29.90
C THR A 419 -9.11 4.52 29.04
N ASP A 420 -9.36 5.74 29.53
CA ASP A 420 -10.18 6.73 28.81
C ASP A 420 -9.67 7.05 27.40
N ARG A 421 -8.37 6.96 27.10
CA ARG A 421 -7.81 7.28 25.76
C ARG A 421 -6.66 6.38 25.34
N GLU A 422 -6.37 5.32 26.09
CA GLU A 422 -5.31 4.38 25.74
C GLU A 422 -5.81 2.94 25.73
N VAL A 423 -5.36 2.18 24.73
CA VAL A 423 -5.53 0.73 24.66
C VAL A 423 -4.15 0.09 24.64
N ARG A 424 -3.93 -0.85 25.56
CA ARG A 424 -2.70 -1.64 25.64
C ARG A 424 -3.04 -3.11 25.58
N PHE A 425 -2.36 -3.86 24.73
CA PHE A 425 -2.52 -5.31 24.69
C PHE A 425 -1.19 -6.02 24.59
N GLY A 426 -1.17 -7.25 25.10
CA GLY A 426 0.02 -8.08 25.14
C GLY A 426 -0.30 -9.51 24.75
N LEU A 427 0.54 -10.10 23.89
CA LEU A 427 0.48 -11.51 23.50
C LEU A 427 1.69 -12.22 24.09
N ALA A 428 1.49 -13.32 24.82
CA ALA A 428 2.61 -14.07 25.40
C ALA A 428 2.28 -15.55 25.61
N PRO A 429 3.29 -16.43 25.74
CA PRO A 429 3.06 -17.87 26.00
C PRO A 429 2.41 -18.19 27.36
N THR A 430 2.19 -17.20 28.22
CA THR A 430 1.58 -17.38 29.55
C THR A 430 0.72 -16.16 29.87
N ALA A 431 -0.39 -16.37 30.58
CA ALA A 431 -1.26 -15.29 31.04
C ALA A 431 -0.51 -14.20 31.84
N ALA A 432 0.45 -14.58 32.68
CA ALA A 432 1.26 -13.62 33.44
C ALA A 432 2.11 -12.74 32.51
N GLY A 433 2.76 -13.33 31.52
CA GLY A 433 3.52 -12.59 30.51
C GLY A 433 2.65 -11.65 29.67
N ALA A 434 1.44 -12.08 29.32
CA ALA A 434 0.51 -11.25 28.56
C ALA A 434 0.08 -10.03 29.38
N ARG A 435 -0.25 -10.22 30.67
CA ARG A 435 -0.56 -9.13 31.60
C ARG A 435 0.59 -8.13 31.73
N THR A 436 1.83 -8.62 31.87
CA THR A 436 3.01 -7.76 31.88
C THR A 436 3.14 -7.00 30.57
N ALA A 437 3.02 -7.66 29.42
CA ALA A 437 3.12 -6.99 28.12
C ALA A 437 2.03 -5.92 27.90
N SER A 438 0.84 -6.08 28.47
CA SER A 438 -0.25 -5.10 28.38
C SER A 438 -0.19 -3.97 29.43
N SER A 439 0.75 -3.99 30.36
CA SER A 439 0.82 -2.94 31.40
C SER A 439 1.50 -1.67 30.89
N GLY A 440 0.99 -0.51 31.36
CA GLY A 440 1.55 0.82 31.10
C GLY A 440 2.75 1.15 31.96
#